data_AF-A0A068NV81-F1
#
_entry.id   AF-A0A068NV81-F1
#
_cell.length_a   1.000
_cell.length_b   1.000
_cell.length_c   1.000
_cell.angle_alpha   90.00
_cell.angle_beta   90.00
_cell.angle_gamma   90.00
#
_symmetry.space_group_name_H-M   'P 1'
#
loop_
_entity.id
_entity.type
_entity.pdbx_description
1 polymer ?
#
loop_
_entity_poly.entity_id
_entity_poly.type
_entity_poly.pdbx_seq_one_letter_code
_entity_poly.pdbx_strand_id
1 'polypeptide(L)'
;MPELKKVYGSYKGQGLVLIGIHSDKDVAKRDQCVKENKLPYPICEDKDMATLKAYHVEFYPTVIVIDRKGFIRAVEPPNLDKAVKEALAAK
;
A
#
# COMPACT_ATOMS: atom_id res chain seq x y z
N MET A 1 10.90 5.07 -1.36
CA MET A 1 10.13 3.96 -0.74
C MET A 1 10.89 2.62 -0.75
N PRO A 2 11.96 2.45 0.04
CA PRO A 2 12.72 1.19 0.08
C PRO A 2 11.99 0.07 0.85
N GLU A 3 11.31 0.38 1.94
CA GLU A 3 10.66 -0.63 2.79
C GLU A 3 9.48 -1.33 2.10
N LEU A 4 8.62 -0.58 1.40
CA LEU A 4 7.51 -1.15 0.62
C LEU A 4 8.02 -2.13 -0.46
N LYS A 5 9.13 -1.80 -1.11
CA LYS A 5 9.75 -2.69 -2.11
C LYS A 5 10.31 -3.95 -1.47
N LYS A 6 10.96 -3.82 -0.30
CA LYS A 6 11.50 -4.95 0.44
C LYS A 6 10.40 -5.92 0.85
N VAL A 7 9.35 -5.40 1.49
CA VAL A 7 8.19 -6.19 1.93
C VAL A 7 7.49 -6.85 0.75
N TYR A 8 7.26 -6.09 -0.33
CA TYR A 8 6.71 -6.68 -1.55
C TYR A 8 7.62 -7.79 -2.10
N GLY A 9 8.93 -7.56 -2.22
CA GLY A 9 9.87 -8.58 -2.69
C GLY A 9 9.89 -9.85 -1.83
N SER A 10 9.85 -9.69 -0.50
CA SER A 10 9.89 -10.81 0.44
C SER A 10 8.61 -11.66 0.45
N TYR A 11 7.44 -11.00 0.37
CA TYR A 11 6.15 -11.66 0.59
C TYR A 11 5.29 -11.80 -0.66
N LYS A 12 5.70 -11.25 -1.81
CA LYS A 12 5.05 -11.49 -3.11
C LYS A 12 5.06 -12.98 -3.40
N GLY A 13 3.87 -13.57 -3.55
CA GLY A 13 3.69 -15.02 -3.73
C GLY A 13 3.40 -15.80 -2.45
N GLN A 14 3.56 -15.20 -1.26
CA GLN A 14 3.16 -15.81 0.02
C GLN A 14 1.72 -15.43 0.44
N GLY A 15 0.98 -14.79 -0.48
CA GLY A 15 -0.36 -14.27 -0.25
C GLY A 15 -0.41 -12.77 0.12
N LEU A 16 0.71 -12.06 0.09
CA LEU A 16 0.70 -10.59 0.16
C LEU A 16 0.30 -10.00 -1.19
N VAL A 17 -0.66 -9.08 -1.16
CA VAL A 17 -0.99 -8.18 -2.26
C VAL A 17 -0.70 -6.76 -1.78
N LEU A 18 0.12 -6.02 -2.54
CA LEU A 18 0.39 -4.60 -2.27
C LEU A 18 -0.17 -3.80 -3.45
N ILE A 19 -1.03 -2.82 -3.12
CA ILE A 19 -1.65 -1.93 -4.09
C ILE A 19 -1.30 -0.49 -3.67
N GLY A 20 -0.66 0.25 -4.55
CA GLY A 20 -0.48 1.69 -4.37
C GLY A 20 -1.75 2.42 -4.78
N ILE A 21 -2.30 3.28 -3.93
CA ILE A 21 -3.44 4.13 -4.29
C ILE A 21 -2.92 5.54 -4.54
N HIS A 22 -3.20 6.06 -5.74
CA HIS A 22 -2.90 7.42 -6.13
C HIS A 22 -4.20 8.21 -6.23
N SER A 23 -4.46 9.07 -5.24
CA SER A 23 -5.69 9.88 -5.14
C SER A 23 -5.51 11.33 -5.62
N ASP A 24 -4.41 11.64 -6.33
CA ASP A 24 -4.20 12.95 -6.96
C ASP A 24 -4.81 12.98 -8.37
N LYS A 25 -5.32 14.14 -8.79
CA LYS A 25 -5.91 14.37 -10.13
C LYS A 25 -4.85 14.40 -11.23
N ASP A 26 -3.59 14.59 -10.86
CA ASP A 26 -2.47 14.64 -11.81
C ASP A 26 -1.90 13.24 -12.10
N VAL A 27 -2.30 12.68 -13.25
CA VAL A 27 -1.84 11.38 -13.74
C VAL A 27 -0.37 11.43 -14.21
N ALA A 28 0.13 12.60 -14.63
CA ALA A 28 1.52 12.73 -15.06
C ALA A 28 2.48 12.54 -13.86
N LYS A 29 2.11 13.05 -12.68
CA LYS A 29 2.85 12.81 -11.43
C LYS A 29 2.87 11.35 -11.03
N ARG A 30 1.79 10.59 -11.29
CA ARG A 30 1.76 9.13 -11.06
C ARG A 30 2.84 8.45 -11.89
N ASP A 31 2.85 8.69 -13.21
CA ASP A 31 3.78 8.02 -14.13
C ASP A 31 5.23 8.38 -13.85
N GLN A 32 5.48 9.64 -13.49
CA GLN A 32 6.79 10.08 -13.03
C GLN A 32 7.19 9.32 -11.75
N CYS A 33 6.33 9.28 -10.73
CA CYS A 33 6.61 8.59 -9.47
C CYS A 33 6.86 7.09 -9.67
N VAL A 34 6.06 6.42 -10.54
CA VAL A 34 6.24 5.01 -10.90
C VAL A 34 7.60 4.78 -11.54
N LYS A 35 7.98 5.62 -12.51
CA LYS A 35 9.24 5.50 -13.25
C LYS A 35 10.44 5.79 -12.36
N GLU A 36 10.42 6.90 -11.62
CA GLU A 36 11.48 7.31 -10.71
C GLU A 36 11.70 6.29 -9.60
N ASN A 37 10.61 5.84 -8.97
CA ASN A 37 10.69 4.90 -7.88
C ASN A 37 10.72 3.44 -8.33
N LYS A 38 10.63 3.11 -9.62
CA LYS A 38 10.63 1.71 -10.14
C LYS A 38 9.75 0.79 -9.29
N LEU A 39 8.48 1.18 -9.12
CA LEU A 39 7.56 0.48 -8.23
C LEU A 39 7.14 -0.87 -8.83
N PRO A 40 7.44 -2.01 -8.19
CA PRO A 40 7.22 -3.35 -8.77
C PRO A 40 5.79 -3.89 -8.55
N TYR A 41 4.91 -3.09 -7.95
CA TYR A 41 3.54 -3.43 -7.55
C TYR A 41 2.52 -2.57 -8.31
N PRO A 42 1.28 -3.06 -8.49
CA PRO A 42 0.23 -2.32 -9.19
C PRO A 42 -0.12 -1.04 -8.45
N ILE A 43 -0.43 0.01 -9.22
CA ILE A 43 -0.92 1.30 -8.72
C ILE A 43 -2.30 1.56 -9.32
N CYS A 44 -3.26 1.82 -8.45
CA CYS A 44 -4.62 2.18 -8.81
C CYS A 44 -4.82 3.68 -8.66
N GLU A 45 -5.62 4.26 -9.56
CA GLU A 45 -6.04 5.65 -9.48
C GLU A 45 -7.37 5.74 -8.73
N ASP A 46 -7.43 6.62 -7.73
CA ASP A 46 -8.63 6.93 -6.97
C ASP A 46 -9.15 8.31 -7.38
N LYS A 47 -9.72 8.37 -8.59
CA LYS A 47 -10.11 9.62 -9.28
C LYS A 47 -11.10 10.48 -8.49
N ASP A 48 -12.00 9.83 -7.75
CA ASP A 48 -13.06 10.50 -6.97
C ASP A 48 -12.65 10.74 -5.50
N MET A 49 -11.40 10.42 -5.14
CA MET A 49 -10.90 10.42 -3.76
C MET A 49 -11.79 9.57 -2.82
N ALA A 50 -12.46 8.56 -3.38
CA ALA A 50 -13.42 7.74 -2.65
C ALA A 50 -12.70 6.83 -1.66
N THR A 51 -11.55 6.28 -2.06
CA THR A 51 -10.71 5.43 -1.21
C THR A 51 -10.06 6.25 -0.10
N LEU A 52 -9.54 7.43 -0.44
CA LEU A 52 -8.99 8.37 0.55
C LEU A 52 -10.01 8.72 1.64
N LYS A 53 -11.24 9.04 1.25
CA LYS A 53 -12.34 9.34 2.19
C LYS A 53 -12.74 8.12 3.02
N ALA A 54 -12.89 6.96 2.39
CA ALA A 54 -13.33 5.73 3.06
C ALA A 54 -12.33 5.28 4.14
N TYR A 55 -11.03 5.45 3.89
CA TYR A 55 -9.96 5.11 4.83
C TYR A 55 -9.51 6.29 5.70
N HIS A 56 -10.17 7.45 5.61
CA HIS A 56 -9.85 8.66 6.37
C HIS A 56 -8.35 9.04 6.30
N VAL A 57 -7.77 8.96 5.10
CA VAL A 57 -6.36 9.30 4.88
C VAL A 57 -6.19 10.81 4.80
N GLU A 58 -5.43 11.39 5.72
CA GLU A 58 -5.22 12.85 5.82
C GLU A 58 -3.88 13.31 5.21
N PHE A 59 -2.89 12.42 5.11
CA PHE A 59 -1.56 12.75 4.60
C PHE A 59 -0.99 11.59 3.77
N TYR A 60 0.04 11.90 2.98
CA TYR A 60 0.74 10.92 2.17
C TYR A 60 2.22 10.86 2.57
N PRO A 61 2.86 9.67 2.55
CA PRO A 61 2.26 8.36 2.30
C PRO A 61 1.64 7.76 3.58
N THR A 62 0.43 7.19 3.47
CA THR A 62 -0.17 6.35 4.53
C THR A 62 -0.17 4.89 4.10
N VAL A 63 0.22 4.00 5.03
CA VAL A 63 0.26 2.55 4.79
C VAL A 63 -0.74 1.86 5.70
N ILE A 64 -1.64 1.08 5.10
CA ILE A 64 -2.65 0.31 5.81
C ILE A 64 -2.42 -1.17 5.55
N VAL A 65 -2.34 -1.96 6.62
CA VAL A 65 -2.16 -3.41 6.54
C VAL A 65 -3.48 -4.08 6.88
N ILE A 66 -3.98 -4.88 5.94
CA ILE A 66 -5.25 -5.59 6.04
C ILE A 66 -4.95 -7.09 6.01
N ASP A 67 -5.57 -7.86 6.91
CA ASP A 67 -5.44 -9.32 6.93
C ASP A 67 -6.38 -10.02 5.94
N ARG A 68 -6.26 -11.35 5.85
CA ARG A 68 -7.06 -12.17 4.93
C ARG A 68 -8.57 -12.15 5.22
N LYS A 69 -8.97 -11.75 6.43
CA LYS A 69 -10.38 -11.61 6.83
C LYS A 69 -10.93 -10.22 6.51
N GLY A 70 -10.11 -9.33 5.96
CA GLY A 70 -10.48 -7.96 5.64
C GLY A 70 -10.40 -7.01 6.83
N PHE A 71 -9.79 -7.41 7.95
CA PHE A 71 -9.62 -6.54 9.10
C PHE A 71 -8.33 -5.72 8.98
N ILE A 72 -8.43 -4.43 9.31
CA ILE A 72 -7.27 -3.56 9.42
C ILE A 72 -6.47 -3.98 10.66
N ARG A 73 -5.22 -4.39 10.46
CA ARG A 73 -4.29 -4.82 11.53
C ARG A 73 -3.33 -3.73 11.94
N ALA A 74 -3.00 -2.82 11.02
CA ALA A 74 -2.19 -1.65 11.31
C ALA A 74 -2.50 -0.51 10.34
N VAL A 75 -2.42 0.71 10.87
CA VAL A 75 -2.36 1.94 10.10
C VAL A 75 -1.03 2.58 10.51
N GLU A 76 -0.18 2.86 9.52
CA GLU A 76 1.17 3.41 9.70
C GLU A 76 2.04 2.64 10.70
N PRO A 77 2.24 1.33 10.46
CA PRO A 77 3.05 0.54 11.37
C PRO A 77 4.50 1.05 11.39
N PRO A 78 5.11 1.24 12.58
CA PRO A 78 6.53 1.58 12.69
C PRO A 78 7.45 0.47 12.15
N ASN A 79 6.92 -0.76 12.05
CA ASN A 79 7.59 -1.87 11.39
C ASN A 79 6.62 -2.59 10.46
N LEU A 80 6.69 -2.26 9.17
CA LEU A 80 5.82 -2.81 8.15
C LEU A 80 6.00 -4.33 7.98
N ASP A 81 7.23 -4.83 8.06
CA ASP A 81 7.54 -6.26 7.88
C ASP A 81 6.81 -7.11 8.93
N LYS A 82 6.90 -6.68 10.20
CA LYS A 82 6.19 -7.34 11.31
C LYS A 82 4.68 -7.31 11.11
N ALA A 83 4.11 -6.15 10.76
CA ALA A 83 2.68 -6.00 10.56
C ALA A 83 2.16 -6.90 9.42
N VAL A 84 2.89 -6.98 8.31
CA VAL A 84 2.56 -7.87 7.20
C VAL A 84 2.65 -9.34 7.62
N LYS A 85 3.70 -9.72 8.35
CA LYS A 85 3.86 -11.09 8.84
C LYS A 85 2.70 -11.51 9.74
N GLU A 86 2.25 -10.63 10.63
CA GLU A 86 1.08 -10.86 11.49
C GLU A 86 -0.21 -10.98 10.68
N ALA A 87 -0.40 -10.11 9.67
CA ALA A 87 -1.56 -10.17 8.78
C ALA A 87 -1.59 -11.44 7.92
N LEU A 88 -0.42 -11.95 7.50
CA LEU A 88 -0.31 -13.22 6.78
C LEU A 88 -0.53 -14.44 7.69
N ALA A 89 -0.14 -14.34 8.96
CA ALA A 89 -0.33 -15.40 9.96
C ALA A 89 -1.77 -15.48 10.49
N ALA A 90 -2.57 -14.41 10.34
CA ALA A 90 -3.98 -14.40 10.70
C ALA A 90 -4.77 -15.38 9.81
N LYS A 91 -5.16 -16.52 10.40
CA LYS A 91 -6.12 -17.48 9.84
C LYS A 91 -7.54 -17.12 10.24
#